data_AF-A0A9D5B6D4-F1
#
_entry.id   AF-A0A9D5B6D4-F1
#
_cell.length_a   1.000
_cell.length_b   1.000
_cell.length_c   1.000
_cell.angle_alpha   90.00
_cell.angle_beta   90.00
_cell.angle_gamma   90.00
#
_symmetry.space_group_name_H-M   'P 1'
#
loop_
_entity.id
_entity.type
_entity.pdbx_description
1 polymer ?
#
loop_
_entity_poly.entity_id
_entity_poly.type
_entity_poly.pdbx_seq_one_letter_code
_entity_poly.pdbx_strand_id
1 'polypeptide(L)'
;MLGSGYDLWPLVPVISLCKKRAESDTSVPDAANKAEKFAQSYADILEDFKKDPESHGGPPDCIDEENANAISLFENVVLVNDAIEDEGKRIENLVRGIFAGNIFDLGSAQLAEVFSKDGMSFLASCQNLVPRPWVIDDLDAFKVKWSKKSWKKAKAVL
;
A
#
# COMPACT_ATOMS: atom_id res chain seq x y z
N MET A 1 -14.31 -34.21 7.70
CA MET A 1 -14.66 -33.35 6.55
C MET A 1 -14.83 -31.94 7.06
N LEU A 2 -13.80 -31.09 6.93
CA LEU A 2 -13.90 -29.66 7.21
C LEU A 2 -13.48 -28.95 5.93
N GLY A 3 -14.45 -28.33 5.27
CA GLY A 3 -14.22 -27.43 4.16
C GLY A 3 -13.99 -26.04 4.72
N SER A 4 -12.77 -25.54 4.61
CA SER A 4 -12.44 -24.12 4.73
C SER A 4 -11.66 -23.71 3.48
N GLY A 5 -12.31 -23.88 2.33
CA GLY A 5 -11.87 -23.22 1.11
C GLY A 5 -12.34 -21.77 1.21
N TYR A 6 -11.43 -20.84 1.48
CA TYR A 6 -11.70 -19.43 1.22
C TYR A 6 -11.91 -19.32 -0.30
N ASP A 7 -13.16 -19.19 -0.74
CA ASP A 7 -13.47 -18.97 -2.15
C ASP A 7 -12.88 -17.61 -2.56
N LEU A 8 -11.69 -17.64 -3.18
CA LEU A 8 -11.02 -16.47 -3.79
C LEU A 8 -11.72 -16.00 -5.09
N TRP A 9 -12.83 -16.63 -5.46
CA TRP A 9 -13.68 -16.27 -6.60
C TRP A 9 -14.12 -14.80 -6.66
N PRO A 10 -14.37 -14.08 -5.54
CA PRO A 10 -14.72 -12.66 -5.56
C PRO A 10 -13.61 -11.73 -6.06
N LEU A 11 -12.34 -12.17 -6.07
CA LEU A 11 -11.19 -11.35 -6.48
C LEU A 11 -10.90 -11.44 -7.99
N VAL A 12 -11.34 -12.52 -8.66
CA VAL A 12 -11.16 -12.68 -10.12
C VAL A 12 -11.86 -11.57 -10.92
N PRO A 13 -13.11 -11.15 -10.58
CA PRO A 13 -13.74 -9.98 -11.18
C PRO A 13 -12.96 -8.67 -10.95
N VAL A 14 -12.29 -8.54 -9.80
CA VAL A 14 -11.52 -7.35 -9.43
C VAL A 14 -10.27 -7.21 -10.29
N ILE A 15 -9.53 -8.30 -10.55
CA ILE A 15 -8.38 -8.29 -11.46
C ILE A 15 -8.79 -7.82 -12.86
N SER A 16 -9.88 -8.38 -13.38
CA SER A 16 -10.40 -8.02 -14.71
C SER A 16 -10.80 -6.54 -14.79
N LEU A 17 -11.38 -6.01 -13.71
CA LEU A 17 -11.76 -4.61 -13.61
C LEU A 17 -10.52 -3.68 -13.52
N CYS A 18 -9.56 -4.01 -12.66
CA CYS A 18 -8.32 -3.26 -12.50
C CYS A 18 -7.49 -3.24 -13.78
N LYS A 19 -7.40 -4.38 -14.48
CA LYS A 19 -6.75 -4.49 -15.79
C LYS A 19 -7.37 -3.54 -16.81
N LYS A 20 -8.70 -3.63 -17.02
CA LYS A 20 -9.42 -2.76 -17.99
C LYS A 20 -9.27 -1.28 -17.65
N ARG A 21 -9.29 -0.94 -16.37
CA ARG A 21 -9.07 0.43 -15.89
C ARG A 21 -7.65 0.90 -16.21
N ALA A 22 -6.64 0.09 -15.89
CA ALA A 22 -5.24 0.41 -16.13
C ALA A 22 -4.90 0.50 -17.63
N GLU A 23 -5.47 -0.37 -18.47
CA GLU A 23 -5.33 -0.33 -19.94
C GLU A 23 -5.84 0.99 -20.54
N SER A 24 -6.87 1.58 -19.93
CA SER A 24 -7.46 2.84 -20.41
C SER A 24 -6.69 4.09 -19.98
N ASP A 25 -5.66 3.95 -19.13
CA ASP A 25 -4.88 5.06 -18.60
C ASP A 25 -3.84 5.56 -19.62
N THR A 26 -4.24 6.54 -20.41
CA THR A 26 -3.36 7.18 -21.42
C THR A 26 -2.21 8.00 -20.84
N SER A 27 -2.20 8.26 -19.52
CA SER A 27 -1.09 8.97 -18.86
C SER A 27 0.13 8.07 -18.62
N VAL A 28 -0.05 6.75 -18.68
CA VAL A 28 1.01 5.76 -18.44
C VAL A 28 1.54 5.24 -19.78
N PRO A 29 2.84 5.43 -20.09
CA PRO A 29 3.45 4.78 -21.25
C PRO A 29 3.36 3.26 -21.10
N ASP A 30 2.93 2.60 -22.16
CA ASP A 30 2.78 1.14 -22.21
C ASP A 30 1.76 0.58 -21.19
N ALA A 31 0.70 1.35 -20.93
CA ALA A 31 -0.36 1.01 -19.98
C ALA A 31 -0.94 -0.39 -20.16
N ALA A 32 -1.13 -0.83 -21.42
CA ALA A 32 -1.66 -2.14 -21.74
C ALA A 32 -0.75 -3.28 -21.25
N ASN A 33 0.56 -3.22 -21.54
CA ASN A 33 1.49 -4.26 -21.08
C ASN A 33 1.69 -4.21 -19.56
N LYS A 34 1.65 -3.02 -18.94
CA LYS A 34 1.73 -2.90 -17.48
C LYS A 34 0.50 -3.45 -16.78
N ALA A 35 -0.68 -3.22 -17.34
CA ALA A 35 -1.94 -3.79 -16.86
C ALA A 35 -1.95 -5.32 -17.00
N GLU A 36 -1.42 -5.86 -18.11
CA GLU A 36 -1.26 -7.31 -18.31
C GLU A 36 -0.31 -7.91 -17.27
N LYS A 37 0.87 -7.30 -17.06
CA LYS A 37 1.84 -7.76 -16.06
C LYS A 37 1.25 -7.71 -14.65
N PHE A 38 0.54 -6.64 -14.30
CA PHE A 38 -0.16 -6.53 -13.02
C PHE A 38 -1.18 -7.66 -12.85
N ALA A 39 -2.01 -7.90 -13.88
CA ALA A 39 -3.02 -8.94 -13.83
C ALA A 39 -2.40 -10.34 -13.68
N GLN A 40 -1.30 -10.61 -14.38
CA GLN A 40 -0.57 -11.88 -14.29
C GLN A 40 0.04 -12.06 -12.89
N SER A 41 0.79 -11.07 -12.39
CA SER A 41 1.39 -11.16 -11.05
C SER A 41 0.34 -11.36 -9.96
N TYR A 42 -0.80 -10.70 -10.06
CA TYR A 42 -1.88 -10.87 -9.09
C TYR A 42 -2.56 -12.25 -9.21
N ALA A 43 -2.71 -12.79 -10.43
CA ALA A 43 -3.21 -14.13 -10.64
C ALA A 43 -2.27 -15.20 -10.06
N ASP A 44 -0.96 -15.05 -10.27
CA ASP A 44 0.08 -15.95 -9.73
C ASP A 44 0.07 -15.94 -8.20
N ILE A 45 -0.01 -14.75 -7.58
CA ILE A 45 -0.16 -14.59 -6.12
C ILE A 45 -1.40 -15.34 -5.60
N LEU A 46 -2.55 -15.19 -6.27
CA LEU A 46 -3.78 -15.88 -5.88
C LEU A 46 -3.70 -17.40 -6.05
N GLU A 47 -2.94 -17.89 -7.04
CA GLU A 47 -2.69 -19.33 -7.18
C GLU A 47 -1.78 -19.85 -6.07
N ASP A 48 -0.78 -19.08 -5.66
CA ASP A 48 0.13 -19.46 -4.59
C ASP A 48 -0.59 -19.43 -3.23
N PHE A 49 -1.46 -18.44 -2.97
CA PHE A 49 -2.39 -18.46 -1.83
C PHE A 49 -3.32 -19.69 -1.81
N LYS A 50 -3.72 -20.24 -2.96
CA LYS A 50 -4.52 -21.47 -3.01
C LYS A 50 -3.70 -22.71 -2.67
N LYS A 51 -2.43 -22.74 -3.06
CA LYS A 51 -1.52 -23.86 -2.79
C LYS A 51 -1.06 -23.86 -1.33
N ASP A 52 -0.83 -22.66 -0.80
CA ASP A 52 -0.41 -22.44 0.58
C ASP A 52 -1.03 -21.14 1.12
N PRO A 53 -2.11 -21.25 1.91
CA PRO A 53 -2.78 -20.10 2.52
C PRO A 53 -1.90 -19.27 3.46
N GLU A 54 -0.77 -19.82 3.91
CA GLU A 54 0.20 -19.14 4.78
C GLU A 54 1.35 -18.48 4.00
N SER A 55 1.48 -18.73 2.68
CA SER A 55 2.65 -18.28 1.88
C SER A 55 2.81 -16.77 1.72
N HIS A 56 1.78 -15.99 2.02
CA HIS A 56 1.76 -14.53 1.85
C HIS A 56 1.24 -13.78 3.09
N GLY A 57 1.08 -14.50 4.22
CA GLY A 57 0.98 -13.93 5.57
C GLY A 57 2.01 -14.52 6.54
N GLY A 58 2.87 -15.42 6.02
CA GLY A 58 3.78 -16.23 6.80
C GLY A 58 3.11 -17.08 7.89
N PRO A 59 3.85 -17.98 8.56
CA PRO A 59 3.44 -18.46 9.86
C PRO A 59 3.20 -17.28 10.84
N PRO A 60 2.47 -17.47 11.96
CA PRO A 60 2.14 -16.40 12.91
C PRO A 60 3.34 -15.57 13.41
N ASP A 61 4.55 -16.12 13.30
CA ASP A 61 5.81 -15.47 13.62
C ASP A 61 6.14 -14.27 12.71
N CYS A 62 5.68 -14.28 11.45
CA CYS A 62 5.98 -13.25 10.46
C CYS A 62 5.21 -11.95 10.74
N ILE A 63 3.93 -12.05 11.09
CA ILE A 63 3.08 -10.91 11.46
C ILE A 63 3.58 -10.27 12.78
N ASP A 64 4.00 -11.10 13.73
CA ASP A 64 4.54 -10.62 15.00
C ASP A 64 5.87 -9.86 14.80
N GLU A 65 6.73 -10.34 13.89
CA GLU A 65 7.97 -9.66 13.52
C GLU A 65 7.71 -8.33 12.79
N GLU A 66 6.80 -8.30 11.82
CA GLU A 66 6.41 -7.08 11.11
C GLU A 66 5.81 -6.03 12.06
N ASN A 67 4.93 -6.45 12.98
CA ASN A 67 4.36 -5.57 13.99
C ASN A 67 5.42 -5.04 14.96
N ALA A 68 6.36 -5.88 15.41
CA ALA A 68 7.46 -5.45 16.28
C ALA A 68 8.35 -4.42 15.57
N ASN A 69 8.65 -4.64 14.29
CA ASN A 69 9.40 -3.70 13.46
C ASN A 69 8.63 -2.38 13.28
N ALA A 70 7.33 -2.42 12.98
CA ALA A 70 6.50 -1.23 12.86
C ALA A 70 6.44 -0.43 14.17
N ILE A 71 6.29 -1.10 15.31
CA ILE A 71 6.31 -0.48 16.65
C ILE A 71 7.65 0.21 16.90
N SER A 72 8.77 -0.41 16.52
CA SER A 72 10.11 0.19 16.71
C SER A 72 10.32 1.49 15.92
N LEU A 73 9.65 1.64 14.78
CA LEU A 73 9.72 2.83 13.92
C LEU A 73 8.71 3.92 14.30
N PHE A 74 7.64 3.55 15.00
CA PHE A 74 6.48 4.41 15.25
C PHE A 74 6.85 5.75 15.90
N GLU A 75 7.66 5.72 16.96
CA GLU A 75 8.05 6.94 17.70
C GLU A 75 8.74 7.95 16.78
N ASN A 76 9.72 7.51 16.00
CA ASN A 76 10.47 8.38 15.10
C ASN A 76 9.54 8.93 13.99
N VAL A 77 8.68 8.09 13.42
CA VAL A 77 7.70 8.52 12.41
C VAL A 77 6.78 9.62 12.96
N VAL A 78 6.30 9.49 14.19
CA VAL A 78 5.47 10.51 14.85
C VAL A 78 6.28 11.80 15.06
N LEU A 79 7.48 11.71 15.62
CA LEU A 79 8.34 12.88 15.88
C LEU A 79 8.66 13.68 14.60
N VAL A 80 8.99 12.98 13.50
CA VAL A 80 9.28 13.61 12.21
C VAL A 80 8.06 14.35 11.67
N ASN A 81 6.85 13.77 11.81
CA ASN A 81 5.63 14.43 11.37
C ASN A 81 5.26 15.61 12.26
N ASP A 82 5.42 15.50 13.58
CA ASP A 82 5.10 16.58 14.52
C ASP A 82 6.02 17.79 14.37
N ALA A 83 7.27 17.57 13.94
CA ALA A 83 8.22 18.63 13.61
C ALA A 83 7.84 19.45 12.35
N ILE A 84 6.90 18.98 11.52
CA ILE A 84 6.47 19.70 10.31
C ILE A 84 5.48 20.80 10.70
N GLU A 85 5.95 22.05 10.84
CA GLU A 85 5.12 23.18 11.28
C GLU A 85 3.93 23.48 10.34
N ASP A 86 4.13 23.36 9.02
CA ASP A 86 3.08 23.59 8.04
C ASP A 86 2.07 22.44 8.03
N GLU A 87 0.84 22.71 8.47
CA GLU A 87 -0.23 21.71 8.58
C GLU A 87 -0.53 21.02 7.24
N GLY A 88 -0.44 21.76 6.13
CA GLY A 88 -0.66 21.21 4.79
C GLY A 88 0.41 20.22 4.37
N LYS A 89 1.68 20.52 4.63
CA LYS A 89 2.82 19.63 4.38
C LYS A 89 2.79 18.43 5.33
N ARG A 90 2.41 18.63 6.59
CA ARG A 90 2.26 17.55 7.57
C ARG A 90 1.24 16.52 7.11
N ILE A 91 0.06 16.97 6.66
CA ILE A 91 -0.98 16.07 6.13
C ILE A 91 -0.53 15.36 4.87
N GLU A 92 0.15 16.06 3.96
CA GLU A 92 0.71 15.41 2.78
C GLU A 92 1.73 14.32 3.15
N ASN A 93 2.60 14.58 4.14
CA ASN A 93 3.57 13.60 4.61
C ASN A 93 2.89 12.39 5.27
N LEU A 94 1.81 12.60 6.03
CA LEU A 94 1.00 11.52 6.61
C LEU A 94 0.31 10.67 5.53
N VAL A 95 -0.26 11.29 4.48
CA VAL A 95 -0.87 10.56 3.36
C VAL A 95 0.15 9.73 2.60
N ARG A 96 1.36 10.27 2.37
CA ARG A 96 2.48 9.51 1.83
C ARG A 96 2.88 8.35 2.74
N GLY A 97 2.87 8.54 4.05
CA GLY A 97 3.08 7.49 5.04
C GLY A 97 2.07 6.34 4.93
N ILE A 98 0.78 6.63 4.70
CA ILE A 98 -0.25 5.62 4.47
C ILE A 98 0.07 4.78 3.21
N PHE A 99 0.45 5.44 2.11
CA PHE A 99 0.81 4.72 0.88
C PHE A 99 2.08 3.89 1.04
N ALA A 100 3.10 4.43 1.71
CA ALA A 100 4.33 3.69 2.00
C ALA A 100 4.06 2.49 2.92
N GLY A 101 3.20 2.66 3.92
CA GLY A 101 2.74 1.58 4.81
C GLY A 101 2.09 0.45 4.03
N ASN A 102 1.16 0.75 3.12
CA ASN A 102 0.52 -0.28 2.29
C ASN A 102 1.51 -1.01 1.36
N ILE A 103 2.54 -0.33 0.85
CA ILE A 103 3.59 -0.98 0.02
C ILE A 103 4.46 -1.90 0.89
N PHE A 104 4.71 -1.51 2.14
CA PHE A 104 5.50 -2.28 3.10
C PHE A 104 4.75 -3.50 3.64
N ASP A 105 3.46 -3.34 3.95
CA ASP A 105 2.53 -4.35 4.48
C ASP A 105 2.22 -5.47 3.47
N LEU A 106 2.40 -5.21 2.17
CA LEU A 106 2.17 -6.21 1.12
C LEU A 106 3.20 -7.33 1.03
N GLY A 107 4.08 -7.47 2.04
CA GLY A 107 4.94 -8.66 2.20
C GLY A 107 5.65 -9.06 0.91
N SER A 108 6.06 -8.09 0.09
CA SER A 108 6.71 -8.40 -1.17
C SER A 108 8.04 -9.05 -0.82
N ALA A 109 8.14 -10.36 -0.99
CA ALA A 109 9.39 -11.10 -0.88
C ALA A 109 10.51 -10.47 -1.75
N GLN A 110 10.12 -9.75 -2.82
CA GLN A 110 11.00 -8.95 -3.67
C GLN A 110 11.46 -7.64 -3.01
N LEU A 111 10.64 -7.03 -2.15
CA LEU A 111 11.00 -5.88 -1.33
C LEU A 111 11.87 -6.33 -0.15
N ALA A 112 11.63 -7.48 0.47
CA ALA A 112 12.50 -8.05 1.51
C ALA A 112 13.95 -8.24 1.02
N GLU A 113 14.14 -8.63 -0.25
CA GLU A 113 15.48 -8.75 -0.86
C GLU A 113 16.15 -7.39 -1.15
N VAL A 114 15.36 -6.34 -1.43
CA VAL A 114 15.84 -4.96 -1.60
C VAL A 114 16.06 -4.28 -0.24
N PHE A 115 15.25 -4.60 0.77
CA PHE A 115 15.40 -4.17 2.17
C PHE A 115 16.68 -4.73 2.80
N SER A 116 17.03 -5.98 2.48
CA SER A 116 18.22 -6.65 3.01
C SER A 116 19.53 -6.25 2.31
N LYS A 117 19.48 -5.70 1.07
CA LYS A 117 20.67 -5.24 0.34
C LYS A 117 21.00 -3.76 0.51
N ASP A 118 19.98 -2.87 0.58
CA ASP A 118 20.21 -1.41 0.60
C ASP A 118 19.66 -0.68 1.83
N GLY A 119 19.00 -1.37 2.78
CA GLY A 119 18.55 -0.74 4.02
C GLY A 119 17.58 0.43 3.82
N MET A 120 16.71 0.36 2.80
CA MET A 120 15.71 1.41 2.59
C MET A 120 14.73 1.44 3.77
N SER A 121 14.73 2.54 4.53
CA SER A 121 13.84 2.72 5.67
C SER A 121 12.41 3.06 5.22
N PHE A 122 11.41 2.88 6.09
CA PHE A 122 10.04 3.40 5.87
C PHE A 122 10.03 4.86 5.40
N LEU A 123 10.94 5.68 5.93
CA LEU A 123 11.12 7.08 5.52
C LEU A 123 11.65 7.22 4.08
N ALA A 124 12.52 6.32 3.62
CA ALA A 124 12.97 6.27 2.23
C ALA A 124 11.81 5.86 1.29
N SER A 125 10.97 4.91 1.71
CA SER A 125 9.77 4.53 0.96
C SER A 125 8.80 5.70 0.79
N CYS A 126 8.58 6.51 1.84
CA CYS A 126 7.79 7.74 1.75
C CYS A 126 8.33 8.74 0.71
N GLN A 127 9.65 8.79 0.53
CA GLN A 127 10.34 9.70 -0.40
C GLN A 127 10.36 9.16 -1.85
N ASN A 128 10.35 7.83 -2.03
CA ASN A 128 10.41 7.17 -3.32
C ASN A 128 9.03 6.91 -3.96
N LEU A 129 7.95 7.36 -3.32
CA LEU A 129 6.61 7.31 -3.92
C LEU A 129 6.58 8.10 -5.24
N VAL A 130 5.73 7.63 -6.17
CA VAL A 130 5.49 8.31 -7.45
C VAL A 130 5.15 9.78 -7.19
N PRO A 131 5.80 10.73 -7.89
CA PRO A 131 5.53 12.14 -7.72
C PRO A 131 4.08 12.46 -8.11
N ARG A 132 3.51 13.48 -7.44
CA ARG A 132 2.19 14.00 -7.81
C ARG A 132 2.24 14.64 -9.21
N PRO A 133 1.13 14.64 -9.98
CA PRO A 133 -0.19 14.16 -9.60
C PRO A 133 -0.30 12.63 -9.63
N TRP A 134 -1.02 12.07 -8.65
CA TRP A 134 -1.39 10.65 -8.68
C TRP A 134 -2.55 10.39 -9.66
N VAL A 135 -2.78 9.12 -10.00
CA VAL A 135 -3.86 8.69 -10.91
C VAL A 135 -5.23 9.23 -10.48
N ILE A 136 -5.48 9.24 -9.17
CA ILE A 136 -6.59 9.97 -8.54
C ILE A 136 -5.97 10.83 -7.44
N ASP A 137 -6.03 12.15 -7.61
CA ASP A 137 -5.34 13.09 -6.74
C ASP A 137 -6.28 14.21 -6.27
N ASP A 138 -7.02 13.90 -5.20
CA ASP A 138 -7.89 14.87 -4.51
C ASP A 138 -7.22 15.47 -3.26
N LEU A 139 -5.89 15.33 -3.11
CA LEU A 139 -5.20 15.71 -1.87
C LEU A 139 -5.32 17.21 -1.58
N ASP A 140 -5.24 18.07 -2.60
CA ASP A 140 -5.35 19.52 -2.37
C ASP A 140 -6.76 19.92 -1.94
N ALA A 141 -7.79 19.32 -2.53
CA ALA A 141 -9.18 19.52 -2.11
C ALA A 141 -9.41 19.01 -0.69
N PHE A 142 -8.79 17.89 -0.32
CA PHE A 142 -8.79 17.36 1.04
C PHE A 142 -8.11 18.32 2.02
N LYS A 143 -6.92 18.84 1.72
CA LYS A 143 -6.16 19.80 2.56
C LYS A 143 -6.99 21.06 2.86
N VAL A 144 -7.70 21.60 1.86
CA VAL A 144 -8.59 22.76 2.04
C VAL A 144 -9.75 22.48 3.00
N LYS A 145 -10.30 21.27 3.01
CA LYS A 145 -11.35 20.87 3.96
C LYS A 145 -10.77 20.56 5.34
N TRP A 146 -9.59 19.94 5.38
CA TRP A 146 -8.88 19.60 6.61
C TRP A 146 -8.58 20.83 7.46
N SER A 147 -8.03 21.89 6.86
CA SER A 147 -7.68 23.13 7.56
C SER A 147 -8.88 23.84 8.22
N LYS A 148 -10.10 23.59 7.72
CA LYS A 148 -11.35 24.09 8.32
C LYS A 148 -11.76 23.32 9.57
N LYS A 149 -11.11 22.18 9.88
CA LYS A 149 -11.36 21.32 11.05
C LYS A 149 -12.84 20.94 11.24
N SER A 150 -13.55 20.82 10.11
CA SER A 150 -15.00 20.61 10.05
C SER A 150 -15.42 19.18 10.40
N TRP A 151 -14.50 18.21 10.31
CA TRP A 151 -14.78 16.81 10.65
C TRP A 151 -14.57 16.55 12.14
N LYS A 152 -15.59 15.96 12.78
CA LYS A 152 -15.55 15.54 14.20
C LYS A 152 -15.71 14.02 14.37
N LYS A 153 -15.96 13.31 13.28
CA LYS A 153 -16.12 11.86 13.23
C LYS A 153 -15.42 11.37 11.97
N ALA A 154 -14.54 10.39 12.12
CA ALA A 154 -13.88 9.70 11.03
C ALA A 154 -14.10 8.20 11.20
N LYS A 155 -14.31 7.51 10.08
CA LYS A 155 -14.29 6.06 10.01
C LYS A 155 -13.22 5.70 9.00
N ALA A 156 -12.11 5.16 9.49
CA ALA A 156 -11.12 4.56 8.62
C ALA A 156 -11.56 3.13 8.33
N VAL A 157 -11.57 2.77 7.05
CA VAL A 157 -11.64 1.38 6.61
C VAL A 157 -10.27 1.13 6.00
N LEU A 158 -9.41 0.51 6.79
CA LEU A 158 -8.10 0.04 6.39
C LEU A 158 -8.26 -1.41 5.94
#